data_AF-A0A252AHD6-F1
#
_entry.id   AF-A0A252AHD6-F1
#
_cell.length_a   1.000
_cell.length_b   1.000
_cell.length_c   1.000
_cell.angle_alpha   90.00
_cell.angle_beta   90.00
_cell.angle_gamma   90.00
#
_symmetry.space_group_name_H-M   'P 1'
#
loop_
_entity.id
_entity.type
_entity.pdbx_description
1 polymer ?
#
loop_
_entity_poly.entity_id
_entity_poly.type
_entity_poly.pdbx_seq_one_letter_code
_entity_poly.pdbx_strand_id
1 'polypeptide(L)'
;MPHGHWKTTTFTGGLRPTGMTAPFVHDGPMNATIFQLYVERVLTPTRKPGDIVVIDNLPAHKLPAPQKAIGQAGAEPMLLPPYSPDLNPIEMAFSKFKVLLRAKAEWIVRALWDTVGALLQAFTPSQRASFFTAAGYEPD
;
A
#
# COMPACT_ATOMS: atom_id res chain seq x y z
N MET A 1 14.54 -11.23 28.37
CA MET A 1 13.38 -11.28 27.45
C MET A 1 12.33 -10.33 27.98
N PRO A 2 12.10 -9.13 27.41
CA PRO A 2 11.02 -8.29 27.90
C PRO A 2 9.69 -8.90 27.46
N HIS A 3 8.86 -9.22 28.44
CA HIS A 3 7.48 -9.67 28.27
C HIS A 3 6.61 -8.42 28.14
N GLY A 4 6.20 -8.10 26.91
CA GLY A 4 5.28 -7.00 26.62
C GLY A 4 4.24 -7.44 25.58
N HIS A 5 3.01 -6.99 25.73
CA HIS A 5 1.99 -7.14 24.69
C HIS A 5 2.36 -6.26 23.49
N TRP A 6 2.84 -6.88 22.42
CA TRP A 6 3.10 -6.17 21.17
C TRP A 6 1.77 -5.70 20.58
N LYS A 7 1.60 -4.38 20.44
CA LYS A 7 0.53 -3.82 19.62
C LYS A 7 0.97 -3.86 18.15
N THR A 8 0.21 -4.58 17.34
CA THR A 8 0.40 -4.64 15.90
C THR A 8 -0.33 -3.48 15.24
N THR A 9 0.41 -2.66 14.49
CA THR A 9 -0.14 -1.65 13.58
C THR A 9 0.02 -2.13 12.14
N THR A 10 -1.05 -2.05 11.35
CA THR A 10 -1.05 -2.37 9.94
C THR A 10 -1.07 -1.10 9.11
N PHE A 11 -0.15 -0.99 8.16
CA PHE A 11 -0.13 0.06 7.14
C PHE A 11 -0.55 -0.53 5.79
N THR A 12 -1.38 0.21 5.06
CA THR A 12 -1.81 -0.10 3.70
C THR A 12 -1.71 1.18 2.88
N GLY A 13 -1.34 1.04 1.61
CA GLY A 13 -1.20 2.17 0.71
C GLY A 13 -1.17 1.71 -0.74
N GLY A 14 -1.30 2.67 -1.65
CA GLY A 14 -1.05 2.49 -3.07
C GLY A 14 0.23 3.20 -3.49
N LEU A 15 0.85 2.74 -4.58
CA LEU A 15 2.00 3.38 -5.19
C LEU A 15 1.65 3.87 -6.59
N ARG A 16 2.09 5.09 -6.91
CA ARG A 16 2.09 5.64 -8.27
C ARG A 16 3.51 6.06 -8.66
N PRO A 17 3.80 6.26 -9.95
CA PRO A 17 5.05 6.88 -10.40
C PRO A 17 5.30 8.25 -9.72
N THR A 18 4.22 8.95 -9.37
CA THR A 18 4.23 10.24 -8.69
C THR A 18 4.34 10.17 -7.17
N GLY A 19 4.28 8.99 -6.53
CA GLY A 19 4.40 8.87 -5.07
C GLY A 19 3.54 7.78 -4.44
N MET A 20 3.76 7.55 -3.14
CA MET A 20 2.82 6.80 -2.30
C MET A 20 1.51 7.59 -2.18
N THR A 21 0.39 6.89 -2.18
CA THR A 21 -0.97 7.46 -2.16
C THR A 21 -1.88 6.56 -1.33
N ALA A 22 -3.05 7.08 -0.96
CA ALA A 22 -4.04 6.35 -0.16
C ALA A 22 -3.44 5.71 1.12
N PRO A 23 -2.61 6.39 1.93
CA PRO A 23 -2.09 5.79 3.14
C PRO A 23 -3.22 5.52 4.15
N PHE A 24 -3.20 4.34 4.74
CA PHE A 24 -4.14 3.91 5.76
C PHE A 24 -3.40 3.15 6.86
N VAL A 25 -3.55 3.61 8.10
CA VAL A 25 -2.94 2.98 9.28
C VAL A 25 -4.06 2.59 10.23
N HIS A 26 -4.05 1.35 10.71
CA HIS A 26 -5.00 0.89 11.71
C HIS A 26 -4.36 -0.11 12.68
N ASP A 27 -5.02 -0.31 13.82
CA ASP A 27 -4.62 -1.30 14.81
C ASP A 27 -5.16 -2.69 14.45
N GLY A 28 -4.31 -3.71 14.61
CA GLY A 28 -4.67 -5.10 14.34
C GLY A 28 -4.40 -5.56 12.90
N PRO A 29 -4.74 -6.82 12.59
CA PRO A 29 -4.51 -7.40 11.26
C PRO A 29 -5.57 -6.93 10.25
N MET A 30 -5.14 -6.81 8.98
CA MET A 30 -6.05 -6.61 7.86
C MET A 30 -7.04 -7.77 7.72
N ASN A 31 -8.31 -7.47 7.46
CA ASN A 31 -9.35 -8.45 7.12
C ASN A 31 -10.20 -7.95 5.94
N ALA A 32 -11.11 -8.79 5.44
CA ALA A 32 -11.97 -8.47 4.31
C ALA A 32 -12.78 -7.17 4.48
N THR A 33 -13.36 -6.95 5.66
CA THR A 33 -14.15 -5.76 5.96
C THR A 33 -13.30 -4.49 5.97
N ILE A 34 -12.14 -4.53 6.60
CA ILE A 34 -11.21 -3.39 6.63
C ILE A 34 -10.66 -3.12 5.23
N PHE A 35 -10.34 -4.17 4.46
CA PHE A 35 -9.88 -4.02 3.09
C PHE A 35 -10.94 -3.37 2.19
N GLN A 36 -12.20 -3.79 2.30
CA GLN A 36 -13.29 -3.15 1.57
C GLN A 36 -13.44 -1.67 1.96
N LEU A 37 -13.41 -1.36 3.25
CA LEU A 37 -13.45 0.03 3.73
C LEU A 37 -12.27 0.85 3.19
N TYR A 38 -11.07 0.29 3.20
CA TYR A 38 -9.87 0.91 2.64
C TYR A 38 -10.09 1.23 1.15
N VAL A 39 -10.59 0.27 0.37
CA VAL A 39 -10.82 0.49 -1.06
C VAL A 39 -11.84 1.59 -1.28
N GLU A 40 -13.01 1.51 -0.63
CA GLU A 40 -14.12 2.45 -0.83
C GLU A 40 -13.84 3.87 -0.31
N ARG A 41 -13.11 4.00 0.80
CA ARG A 41 -12.99 5.28 1.52
C ARG A 41 -11.62 5.93 1.37
N VAL A 42 -10.60 5.17 1.02
CA VAL A 42 -9.21 5.66 1.00
C VAL A 42 -8.59 5.51 -0.38
N LEU A 43 -8.74 4.36 -1.04
CA LEU A 43 -8.12 4.12 -2.34
C LEU A 43 -8.86 4.84 -3.48
N THR A 44 -10.16 4.56 -3.65
CA THR A 44 -10.94 5.07 -4.78
C THR A 44 -10.99 6.60 -4.87
N PRO A 45 -11.02 7.38 -3.77
CA PRO A 45 -10.99 8.84 -3.88
C PRO A 45 -9.67 9.40 -4.44
N THR A 46 -8.60 8.62 -4.44
CA THR A 46 -7.30 9.01 -5.01
C THR A 46 -7.11 8.61 -6.47
N ARG A 47 -8.13 7.97 -7.07
CA ARG A 47 -8.09 7.47 -8.45
C ARG A 47 -8.56 8.51 -9.44
N LYS A 48 -8.14 8.32 -10.69
CA LYS A 48 -8.62 9.01 -11.87
C LYS A 48 -9.24 7.96 -12.81
N PRO A 49 -10.28 8.32 -13.58
CA PRO A 49 -10.77 7.45 -14.64
C PRO A 49 -9.62 7.01 -15.57
N GLY A 50 -9.58 5.72 -15.89
CA GLY A 50 -8.53 5.10 -16.70
C GLY A 50 -7.32 4.57 -15.91
N ASP A 51 -7.26 4.78 -14.58
CA ASP A 51 -6.22 4.13 -13.77
C ASP A 51 -6.38 2.61 -13.77
N ILE A 52 -5.25 1.90 -13.81
CA ILE A 52 -5.18 0.47 -13.50
C ILE A 52 -4.75 0.31 -12.04
N VAL A 53 -5.55 -0.40 -11.25
CA VAL A 53 -5.25 -0.74 -9.86
C VAL A 53 -4.69 -2.16 -9.82
N VAL A 54 -3.37 -2.26 -9.85
CA VAL A 54 -2.65 -3.52 -9.68
C VAL A 54 -2.71 -3.96 -8.22
N ILE A 55 -3.18 -5.18 -7.96
CA ILE A 55 -3.33 -5.74 -6.61
C ILE A 55 -2.81 -7.18 -6.60
N ASP A 56 -2.20 -7.59 -5.49
CA ASP A 56 -1.76 -8.98 -5.35
C ASP A 56 -2.94 -9.98 -5.35
N ASN A 57 -2.61 -11.27 -5.40
CA ASN A 57 -3.58 -12.35 -5.55
C ASN A 57 -4.18 -12.88 -4.22
N LEU A 58 -4.25 -12.06 -3.16
CA LEU A 58 -4.81 -12.49 -1.88
C LEU A 58 -6.34 -12.70 -1.93
N PRO A 59 -6.91 -13.62 -1.11
CA PRO A 59 -8.35 -13.88 -1.09
C PRO A 59 -9.22 -12.64 -0.87
N ALA A 60 -8.77 -11.69 -0.03
CA ALA A 60 -9.50 -10.44 0.24
C ALA A 60 -9.61 -9.53 -1.01
N HIS A 61 -8.64 -9.60 -1.93
CA HIS A 61 -8.60 -8.79 -3.15
C HIS A 61 -9.52 -9.34 -4.25
N LYS A 62 -9.95 -10.60 -4.11
CA LYS A 62 -10.88 -11.28 -5.03
C LYS A 62 -12.35 -11.02 -4.71
N LEU A 63 -12.62 -10.32 -3.60
CA LEU A 63 -13.98 -10.06 -3.18
C LEU A 63 -14.67 -9.13 -4.20
N PRO A 64 -15.93 -9.42 -4.58
CA PRO A 64 -16.63 -8.61 -5.57
C PRO A 64 -16.79 -7.13 -5.20
N ALA A 65 -16.98 -6.83 -3.91
CA ALA A 65 -17.24 -5.47 -3.45
C ALA A 65 -16.06 -4.50 -3.68
N PRO A 66 -14.82 -4.80 -3.24
CA PRO A 66 -13.64 -4.01 -3.59
C PRO A 66 -13.46 -3.79 -5.10
N GLN A 67 -13.58 -4.85 -5.92
CA GLN A 67 -13.40 -4.73 -7.37
C GLN A 67 -14.47 -3.85 -8.01
N LYS A 68 -15.73 -3.99 -7.58
CA LYS A 68 -16.83 -3.15 -8.03
C LYS A 68 -16.62 -1.69 -7.64
N ALA A 69 -16.14 -1.42 -6.43
CA ALA A 69 -15.85 -0.06 -5.99
C ALA A 69 -14.76 0.61 -6.86
N ILE A 70 -13.71 -0.14 -7.22
CA ILE A 70 -12.66 0.33 -8.15
C ILE A 70 -13.26 0.63 -9.52
N GLY A 71 -14.06 -0.29 -10.08
CA GLY A 71 -14.75 -0.11 -11.36
C GLY A 71 -15.68 1.11 -11.39
N GLN A 72 -16.45 1.31 -10.33
CA GLN A 72 -17.35 2.46 -10.18
C GLN A 72 -16.62 3.80 -10.09
N ALA A 73 -15.35 3.79 -9.65
CA ALA A 73 -14.48 4.96 -9.67
C ALA A 73 -13.84 5.22 -11.05
N GLY A 74 -14.19 4.43 -12.08
CA GLY A 74 -13.65 4.55 -13.43
C GLY A 74 -12.26 3.93 -13.60
N ALA A 75 -11.82 3.10 -12.66
CA ALA A 75 -10.53 2.42 -12.69
C ALA A 75 -10.71 0.92 -12.93
N GLU A 76 -9.67 0.25 -13.42
CA GLU A 76 -9.68 -1.19 -13.69
C GLU A 76 -8.89 -1.96 -12.63
N PRO A 77 -9.51 -2.91 -11.89
CA PRO A 77 -8.75 -3.78 -10.99
C PRO A 77 -8.00 -4.86 -11.79
N MET A 78 -6.69 -4.99 -11.55
CA MET A 78 -5.84 -6.02 -12.16
C MET A 78 -5.19 -6.86 -11.07
N LEU A 79 -5.60 -8.13 -10.97
CA LEU A 79 -4.98 -9.10 -10.06
C LEU A 79 -3.70 -9.66 -10.67
N LEU A 80 -2.61 -9.65 -9.89
CA LEU A 80 -1.37 -10.31 -10.28
C LEU A 80 -1.51 -11.85 -10.26
N PRO A 81 -0.69 -12.58 -11.04
CA PRO A 81 -0.62 -14.03 -10.91
C PRO A 81 -0.21 -14.47 -9.49
N PRO A 82 -0.60 -15.68 -9.05
CA PRO A 82 -0.19 -16.20 -7.75
C PRO A 82 1.33 -16.20 -7.60
N TYR A 83 1.83 -15.81 -6.43
CA TYR A 83 3.26 -15.81 -6.09
C TYR A 83 4.14 -14.94 -7.00
N SER A 84 3.59 -13.81 -7.51
CA SER A 84 4.33 -12.83 -8.32
C SER A 84 4.59 -11.50 -7.60
N PRO A 85 5.27 -11.49 -6.44
CA PRO A 85 5.60 -10.25 -5.74
C PRO A 85 6.61 -9.38 -6.51
N ASP A 86 7.39 -9.99 -7.40
CA ASP A 86 8.31 -9.34 -8.33
C ASP A 86 7.59 -8.42 -9.33
N LEU A 87 6.34 -8.74 -9.67
CA LEU A 87 5.48 -7.89 -10.52
C LEU A 87 4.77 -6.78 -9.73
N ASN A 88 5.05 -6.62 -8.44
CA ASN A 88 4.39 -5.62 -7.60
C ASN A 88 5.37 -4.52 -7.14
N PRO A 89 5.41 -3.34 -7.78
CA PRO A 89 6.40 -2.31 -7.46
C PRO A 89 6.27 -1.77 -6.03
N ILE A 90 5.11 -1.93 -5.38
CA ILE A 90 4.92 -1.47 -4.00
C ILE A 90 5.73 -2.29 -2.99
N GLU A 91 6.11 -3.54 -3.30
CA GLU A 91 6.89 -4.38 -2.40
C GLU A 91 8.28 -3.78 -2.14
N MET A 92 8.92 -3.23 -3.17
CA MET A 92 10.21 -2.53 -3.04
C MET A 92 10.06 -1.24 -2.22
N ALA A 93 8.99 -0.47 -2.47
CA ALA A 93 8.69 0.73 -1.70
C ALA A 93 8.45 0.41 -0.22
N PHE A 94 7.70 -0.66 0.07
CA PHE A 94 7.45 -1.13 1.44
C PHE A 94 8.69 -1.70 2.12
N SER A 95 9.57 -2.38 1.38
CA SER A 95 10.86 -2.82 1.92
C SER A 95 11.68 -1.63 2.43
N LYS A 96 11.85 -0.59 1.59
CA LYS A 96 12.53 0.65 2.00
C LYS A 96 11.78 1.35 3.14
N PHE A 97 10.45 1.45 3.06
CA PHE A 97 9.62 2.06 4.10
C PHE A 97 9.86 1.42 5.47
N LYS A 98 9.88 0.08 5.53
CA LYS A 98 10.13 -0.69 6.75
C LYS A 98 11.54 -0.45 7.30
N VAL A 99 12.54 -0.30 6.44
CA VAL A 99 13.92 0.05 6.87
C VAL A 99 13.93 1.43 7.53
N LEU A 100 13.33 2.44 6.89
CA LEU A 100 13.27 3.79 7.43
C LEU A 100 12.48 3.85 8.75
N LEU A 101 11.36 3.14 8.83
CA LEU A 101 10.53 3.09 10.03
C LEU A 101 11.27 2.45 11.21
N ARG A 102 11.97 1.33 10.98
CA ARG A 102 12.79 0.66 12.00
C ARG A 102 13.92 1.56 12.51
N ALA A 103 14.54 2.33 11.62
CA ALA A 103 15.60 3.27 11.98
C ALA A 103 15.13 4.40 12.92
N LYS A 104 13.82 4.73 12.92
CA LYS A 104 13.24 5.71 13.84
C LYS A 104 12.98 5.17 15.25
N ALA A 105 12.90 3.85 15.40
CA ALA A 105 12.72 3.18 16.69
C ALA A 105 11.60 3.80 17.54
N GLU A 106 10.42 4.04 16.95
CA GLU A 106 9.26 4.59 17.64
C GLU A 106 8.61 3.56 18.55
N TRP A 107 8.32 3.94 19.80
CA TRP A 107 7.70 3.07 20.82
C TRP A 107 6.29 3.51 21.24
N ILE A 108 5.84 4.67 20.76
CA ILE A 108 4.52 5.24 21.05
C ILE A 108 3.68 5.16 19.77
N VAL A 109 2.49 4.57 19.84
CA VAL A 109 1.61 4.34 18.67
C VAL A 109 1.35 5.64 17.90
N ARG A 110 1.06 6.75 18.58
CA ARG A 110 0.84 8.04 17.92
C ARG A 110 2.09 8.55 17.20
N ALA A 111 3.25 8.49 17.85
CA ALA A 111 4.52 8.89 17.24
C ALA A 111 4.89 7.99 16.05
N LEU A 112 4.59 6.70 16.13
CA LEU A 112 4.72 5.76 15.02
C LEU A 112 3.86 6.19 13.83
N TRP A 113 2.60 6.60 14.05
CA TRP A 113 1.70 7.04 12.98
C TRP A 113 2.14 8.37 12.36
N ASP A 114 2.58 9.32 13.18
CA ASP A 114 3.14 10.59 12.70
C ASP A 114 4.41 10.34 11.84
N THR A 115 5.27 9.43 12.30
CA THR A 115 6.47 9.00 11.56
C THR A 115 6.11 8.28 10.26
N VAL A 116 5.09 7.41 10.25
CA VAL A 116 4.57 6.79 9.02
C VAL A 116 4.21 7.86 7.99
N GLY A 117 3.45 8.88 8.40
CA GLY A 117 3.06 10.00 7.53
C GLY A 117 4.25 10.78 6.97
N ALA A 118 5.22 11.12 7.83
CA ALA A 118 6.42 11.84 7.41
C ALA A 118 7.27 11.06 6.40
N LEU A 119 7.38 9.74 6.57
CA LEU A 119 8.19 8.86 5.71
C LEU A 119 7.61 8.68 4.30
N LEU A 120 6.33 8.97 4.07
CA LEU A 120 5.73 8.90 2.74
C LEU A 120 6.39 9.86 1.74
N GLN A 121 7.01 10.94 2.23
CA GLN A 121 7.74 11.92 1.42
C GLN A 121 9.21 11.54 1.16
N ALA A 122 9.70 10.43 1.72
CA ALA A 122 11.10 10.02 1.63
C ALA A 122 11.47 9.29 0.32
N PHE A 123 10.56 9.23 -0.65
CA PHE A 123 10.75 8.53 -1.92
C PHE A 123 10.99 9.54 -3.06
N THR A 124 12.21 9.60 -3.56
CA THR A 124 12.58 10.49 -4.66
C THR A 124 11.93 10.05 -5.97
N PRO A 125 11.76 10.96 -6.96
CA PRO A 125 11.28 10.60 -8.29
C PRO A 125 12.05 9.45 -8.94
N SER A 126 13.39 9.47 -8.85
CA SER A 126 14.26 8.42 -9.40
C SER A 126 14.05 7.07 -8.73
N GLN A 127 13.85 7.03 -7.42
CA GLN A 127 13.57 5.78 -6.70
C GLN A 127 12.22 5.19 -7.10
N ARG A 128 11.20 6.05 -7.22
CA ARG A 128 9.87 5.60 -7.65
C ARG A 128 9.95 4.98 -9.05
N ALA A 129 10.57 5.66 -10.01
CA ALA A 129 10.77 5.12 -11.35
C ALA A 129 11.48 3.76 -11.31
N SER A 130 12.56 3.66 -10.52
CA SER A 130 13.30 2.40 -10.36
C SER A 130 12.45 1.25 -9.80
N PHE A 131 11.46 1.51 -8.92
CA PHE A 131 10.57 0.45 -8.43
C PHE A 131 9.65 -0.08 -9.53
N PHE A 132 9.12 0.80 -10.38
CA PHE A 132 8.28 0.42 -11.52
C PHE A 132 9.10 -0.36 -12.57
N THR A 133 10.27 0.15 -12.95
CA THR A 133 11.14 -0.53 -13.91
C THR A 133 11.58 -1.91 -13.42
N ALA A 134 11.92 -2.04 -12.13
CA ALA A 134 12.31 -3.33 -11.55
C ALA A 134 11.16 -4.36 -11.55
N ALA A 135 9.90 -3.90 -11.53
CA ALA A 135 8.72 -4.74 -11.61
C ALA A 135 8.22 -4.94 -13.06
N GLY A 136 8.99 -4.50 -14.07
CA GLY A 136 8.66 -4.68 -15.48
C GLY A 136 7.72 -3.63 -16.08
N TYR A 137 7.49 -2.51 -15.38
CA TYR A 137 6.70 -1.39 -15.90
C TYR A 137 7.62 -0.34 -16.50
N GLU A 138 7.44 -0.05 -17.78
CA GLU A 138 8.11 1.08 -18.42
C GLU A 138 7.40 2.39 -18.01
N PRO A 139 8.14 3.39 -17.51
CA PRO A 139 7.58 4.73 -17.37
C PRO A 139 7.41 5.33 -18.77
N ASP A 140 6.21 5.87 -19.05
CA ASP A 140 5.95 6.73 -20.21
C ASP A 140 6.90 7.94 -20.25
#